data_AF-A0AA45RPM1-F1
#
_entry.id   AF-A0AA45RPM1-F1
#
_cell.length_a   1.000
_cell.length_b   1.000
_cell.length_c   1.000
_cell.angle_alpha   90.00
_cell.angle_beta   90.00
_cell.angle_gamma   90.00
#
_symmetry.space_group_name_H-M   'P 1'
#
loop_
_entity.id
_entity.type
_entity.pdbx_description
1 polymer ?
#
loop_
_entity_poly.entity_id
_entity_poly.type
_entity_poly.pdbx_seq_one_letter_code
_entity_poly.pdbx_strand_id
1 'polypeptide(L)'
;MNAYQNFLDFFSMNNGERLDGLSEIYFSGMSRDERAMAFEYLLKMVLEGGSWESVNGLFIADAERAALVVRKLLDAHQLREDAEIAAAWNLYCLQSDSSLIPVFIRLMSSGDKYNRAHAAFYVPADDFTPELDSALKGMIRTETETLPLVNATNKYLECHGITRESVSKEEFSRLYRGLRSDEAGVKEAVFNELKNLLQ
;
A
#
# COMPACT_ATOMS: atom_id res chain seq x y z
N MET A 1 32.75 9.83 0.47
CA MET A 1 31.77 8.94 -0.19
C MET A 1 30.72 9.85 -0.80
N ASN A 2 30.48 9.80 -2.11
CA ASN A 2 29.44 10.65 -2.72
C ASN A 2 28.05 10.05 -2.44
N ALA A 3 27.01 10.88 -2.49
CA ALA A 3 25.66 10.45 -2.10
C ALA A 3 25.14 9.30 -2.98
N TYR A 4 25.52 9.27 -4.26
CA TYR A 4 25.18 8.17 -5.15
C TYR A 4 25.79 6.82 -4.72
N GLN A 5 27.03 6.80 -4.21
CA GLN A 5 27.62 5.55 -3.72
C GLN A 5 26.86 5.02 -2.50
N ASN A 6 26.44 5.87 -1.56
CA ASN A 6 25.62 5.45 -0.42
C ASN A 6 24.31 4.77 -0.87
N PHE A 7 23.71 5.28 -1.95
CA PHE A 7 22.53 4.68 -2.57
C PHE A 7 22.83 3.32 -3.21
N LEU A 8 23.94 3.17 -3.92
CA LEU A 8 24.34 1.86 -4.48
C LEU A 8 24.71 0.85 -3.38
N ASP A 9 25.33 1.33 -2.31
CA ASP A 9 25.71 0.52 -1.16
C ASP A 9 24.48 -0.07 -0.47
N PHE A 10 23.36 0.68 -0.41
CA PHE A 10 22.08 0.15 0.08
C PHE A 10 21.63 -1.11 -0.67
N PHE A 11 21.76 -1.15 -2.00
CA PHE A 11 21.42 -2.34 -2.80
C PHE A 11 22.42 -3.48 -2.68
N SER A 12 23.59 -3.21 -2.10
CA SER A 12 24.63 -4.19 -1.82
C SER A 12 24.55 -4.77 -0.39
N MET A 13 23.73 -4.19 0.49
CA MET A 13 23.50 -4.65 1.87
C MET A 13 22.63 -5.92 1.92
N ASN A 14 22.94 -6.82 2.85
CA ASN A 14 22.17 -8.06 3.05
C ASN A 14 21.27 -7.98 4.29
N ASN A 15 19.96 -8.19 4.08
CA ASN A 15 18.82 -8.40 5.00
C ASN A 15 18.76 -7.61 6.33
N GLY A 16 19.73 -7.71 7.23
CA GLY A 16 19.68 -7.08 8.56
C GLY A 16 19.98 -5.57 8.55
N GLU A 17 20.74 -5.09 7.57
CA GLU A 17 21.12 -3.68 7.46
C GLU A 17 20.09 -2.83 6.68
N ARG A 18 19.07 -3.48 6.10
CA ARG A 18 18.04 -2.84 5.25
C ARG A 18 16.69 -2.66 5.98
N LEU A 19 16.67 -2.77 7.30
CA LEU A 19 15.44 -2.76 8.11
C LEU A 19 14.56 -1.52 7.89
N ASP A 20 15.17 -0.37 7.60
CA ASP A 20 14.45 0.89 7.38
C ASP A 20 13.97 1.09 5.93
N GLY A 21 14.38 0.20 5.02
CA GLY A 21 14.05 0.28 3.59
C GLY A 21 14.67 1.49 2.88
N LEU A 22 14.39 1.59 1.58
CA LEU A 22 14.82 2.73 0.77
C LEU A 22 13.94 3.96 1.07
N SER A 23 14.56 5.08 1.44
CA SER A 23 13.88 6.33 1.81
C SER A 23 14.59 7.57 1.27
N GLU A 24 13.97 8.76 1.39
CA GLU A 24 14.53 10.06 0.93
C GLU A 24 15.94 10.35 1.48
N ILE A 25 16.31 9.78 2.64
CA ILE A 25 17.63 9.97 3.24
C ILE A 25 18.75 9.58 2.25
N TYR A 26 18.55 8.53 1.46
CA TYR A 26 19.51 8.06 0.46
C TYR A 26 19.59 8.96 -0.78
N PHE A 27 18.64 9.88 -0.97
CA PHE A 27 18.57 10.79 -2.13
C PHE A 27 18.87 12.25 -1.77
N SER A 28 18.66 12.65 -0.51
CA SER A 28 18.73 14.05 -0.04
C SER A 28 20.08 14.75 -0.30
N GLY A 29 21.17 14.00 -0.37
CA GLY A 29 22.51 14.52 -0.66
C GLY A 29 22.90 14.49 -2.14
N MET A 30 22.04 13.98 -3.02
CA MET A 30 22.34 13.82 -4.44
C MET A 30 22.20 15.13 -5.21
N SER A 31 23.14 15.37 -6.12
CA SER A 31 22.96 16.31 -7.23
C SER A 31 21.86 15.84 -8.18
N ARG A 32 21.40 16.73 -9.06
CA ARG A 32 20.41 16.39 -10.10
C ARG A 32 20.89 15.23 -11.00
N ASP A 33 22.16 15.23 -11.35
CA ASP A 33 22.74 14.19 -12.22
C ASP A 33 22.82 12.85 -11.47
N GLU A 34 23.21 12.85 -10.19
CA GLU A 34 23.21 11.64 -9.35
C GLU A 34 21.79 11.09 -9.16
N ARG A 35 20.79 11.94 -8.96
CA ARG A 35 19.38 11.52 -8.83
C ARG A 35 18.85 10.94 -10.15
N ALA A 36 19.26 11.49 -11.29
CA ALA A 36 18.96 10.91 -12.60
C ALA A 36 19.64 9.54 -12.79
N MET A 37 20.90 9.38 -12.37
CA MET A 37 21.58 8.08 -12.39
C MET A 37 20.91 7.04 -11.47
N ALA A 38 20.46 7.45 -10.29
CA ALA A 38 19.68 6.60 -9.38
C ALA A 38 18.36 6.18 -10.02
N PHE A 39 17.67 7.10 -10.70
CA PHE A 39 16.46 6.79 -11.46
C PHE A 39 16.72 5.73 -12.53
N GLU A 40 17.76 5.87 -13.37
CA GLU A 40 18.09 4.87 -14.40
C GLU A 40 18.41 3.50 -13.81
N TYR A 41 19.10 3.48 -12.67
CA TYR A 41 19.42 2.24 -11.96
C TYR A 41 18.15 1.53 -11.48
N LEU A 42 17.26 2.25 -10.80
CA LEU A 42 15.98 1.73 -10.32
C LEU A 42 15.09 1.29 -11.47
N LEU A 43 15.07 2.05 -12.57
CA LEU A 43 14.26 1.73 -13.73
C LEU A 43 14.65 0.38 -14.33
N LYS A 44 15.95 0.08 -14.41
CA LYS A 44 16.42 -1.24 -14.86
C LYS A 44 15.89 -2.36 -13.96
N MET A 45 15.93 -2.18 -12.64
CA MET A 45 15.39 -3.17 -11.70
C MET A 45 13.87 -3.34 -11.84
N VAL A 46 13.15 -2.24 -12.07
CA VAL A 46 11.69 -2.26 -12.26
C VAL A 46 11.30 -2.96 -13.58
N LEU A 47 12.07 -2.77 -14.64
CA LEU A 47 11.87 -3.46 -15.92
C LEU A 47 12.09 -4.98 -15.84
N GLU A 48 12.84 -5.46 -14.86
CA GLU A 48 13.03 -6.89 -14.56
C GLU A 48 11.94 -7.47 -13.64
N GLY A 49 10.85 -6.73 -13.45
CA GLY A 49 9.67 -7.11 -12.67
C GLY A 49 9.48 -6.25 -11.41
N GLY A 50 10.56 -5.61 -10.93
CA GLY A 50 10.53 -4.65 -9.82
C GLY A 50 10.16 -5.25 -8.46
N SER A 51 10.52 -4.56 -7.39
CA SER A 51 9.97 -4.74 -6.05
C SER A 51 9.25 -3.48 -5.58
N TRP A 52 8.47 -3.61 -4.50
CA TRP A 52 7.91 -2.49 -3.74
C TRP A 52 8.93 -1.35 -3.54
N GLU A 53 10.13 -1.68 -3.06
CA GLU A 53 11.20 -0.71 -2.80
C GLU A 53 11.68 0.00 -4.07
N SER A 54 11.90 -0.75 -5.17
CA SER A 54 12.40 -0.17 -6.41
C SER A 54 11.40 0.80 -7.06
N VAL A 55 10.09 0.49 -6.98
CA VAL A 55 9.04 1.36 -7.50
C VAL A 55 8.96 2.63 -6.65
N ASN A 56 8.89 2.52 -5.32
CA ASN A 56 8.92 3.71 -4.44
C ASN A 56 10.18 4.55 -4.67
N GLY A 57 11.33 3.90 -4.87
CA GLY A 57 12.57 4.58 -5.20
C GLY A 57 12.47 5.42 -6.46
N LEU A 58 11.77 4.96 -7.51
CA LEU A 58 11.56 5.76 -8.72
C LEU A 58 10.78 7.03 -8.42
N PHE A 59 9.70 6.93 -7.64
CA PHE A 59 8.88 8.09 -7.28
C PHE A 59 9.61 9.06 -6.36
N ILE A 60 10.48 8.55 -5.48
CA ILE A 60 11.40 9.37 -4.70
C ILE A 60 12.38 10.08 -5.64
N ALA A 61 13.02 9.36 -6.56
CA ALA A 61 14.04 9.93 -7.45
C ALA A 61 13.45 11.01 -8.38
N ASP A 62 12.35 10.72 -9.07
CA ASP A 62 11.67 11.63 -9.99
C ASP A 62 10.21 11.16 -10.19
N ALA A 63 9.28 11.73 -9.42
CA ALA A 63 7.87 11.32 -9.41
C ALA A 63 7.15 11.50 -10.75
N GLU A 64 7.39 12.62 -11.45
CA GLU A 64 6.75 12.91 -12.74
C GLU A 64 7.20 11.90 -13.80
N ARG A 65 8.52 11.64 -13.87
CA ARG A 65 9.08 10.67 -14.80
C ARG A 65 8.67 9.24 -14.44
N ALA A 66 8.65 8.90 -13.15
CA ALA A 66 8.23 7.60 -12.65
C ALA A 66 6.79 7.29 -13.06
N ALA A 67 5.87 8.26 -12.88
CA ALA A 67 4.46 8.07 -13.19
C ALA A 67 4.22 7.60 -14.63
N LEU A 68 4.91 8.21 -15.61
CA LEU A 68 4.76 7.87 -17.03
C LEU A 68 5.20 6.44 -17.35
N VAL A 69 6.29 5.98 -16.74
CA VAL A 69 6.85 4.65 -17.04
C VAL A 69 6.13 3.57 -16.25
N VAL A 70 5.91 3.80 -14.95
CA VAL A 70 5.26 2.84 -14.05
C VAL A 70 3.81 2.59 -14.47
N ARG A 71 3.08 3.63 -14.92
CA ARG A 71 1.72 3.46 -15.47
C ARG A 71 1.70 2.44 -16.61
N LYS A 72 2.61 2.58 -17.58
CA LYS A 72 2.69 1.66 -18.73
C LYS A 72 3.00 0.23 -18.31
N LEU A 73 3.89 0.05 -17.33
CA LEU A 73 4.23 -1.28 -16.81
C LEU A 73 3.08 -1.92 -16.04
N LEU A 74 2.35 -1.12 -15.25
CA LEU A 74 1.17 -1.56 -14.52
C LEU A 74 0.05 -1.99 -15.48
N ASP A 75 -0.26 -1.15 -16.49
CA ASP A 75 -1.30 -1.44 -17.50
C ASP A 75 -0.94 -2.67 -18.35
N ALA A 76 0.35 -2.93 -18.55
CA ALA A 76 0.85 -4.10 -19.26
C ALA A 76 1.02 -5.35 -18.38
N HIS A 77 0.70 -5.28 -17.09
CA HIS A 77 0.91 -6.36 -16.11
C HIS A 77 2.34 -6.92 -16.09
N GLN A 78 3.34 -6.03 -16.19
CA GLN A 78 4.77 -6.38 -16.22
C GLN A 78 5.45 -6.27 -14.86
N LEU A 79 4.72 -5.83 -13.84
CA LEU A 79 5.21 -5.70 -12.47
C LEU A 79 4.82 -6.95 -11.66
N ARG A 80 5.65 -7.31 -10.69
CA ARG A 80 5.27 -8.29 -9.66
C ARG A 80 4.20 -7.70 -8.74
N GLU A 81 3.44 -8.56 -8.08
CA GLU A 81 2.29 -8.15 -7.27
C GLU A 81 2.63 -7.06 -6.22
N ASP A 82 3.74 -7.19 -5.50
CA ASP A 82 4.17 -6.18 -4.52
C ASP A 82 4.50 -4.83 -5.19
N ALA A 83 5.15 -4.88 -6.34
CA ALA A 83 5.45 -3.71 -7.17
C ALA A 83 4.19 -3.08 -7.77
N GLU A 84 3.16 -3.87 -8.11
CA GLU A 84 1.86 -3.36 -8.57
C GLU A 84 1.13 -2.55 -7.49
N ILE A 85 1.17 -3.00 -6.23
CA ILE A 85 0.59 -2.24 -5.10
C ILE A 85 1.33 -0.92 -4.94
N ALA A 86 2.67 -0.93 -4.96
CA ALA A 86 3.48 0.27 -4.86
C ALA A 86 3.19 1.23 -6.02
N ALA A 87 3.11 0.71 -7.24
CA ALA A 87 2.79 1.48 -8.43
C ALA A 87 1.43 2.15 -8.32
N ALA A 88 0.39 1.39 -7.99
CA ALA A 88 -0.97 1.90 -7.84
C ALA A 88 -1.05 2.96 -6.74
N TRP A 89 -0.39 2.73 -5.60
CA TRP A 89 -0.39 3.70 -4.50
C TRP A 89 0.27 5.03 -4.89
N ASN A 90 1.49 5.00 -5.43
CA ASN A 90 2.19 6.24 -5.78
C ASN A 90 1.48 7.00 -6.90
N LEU A 91 0.94 6.28 -7.89
CA LEU A 91 0.16 6.89 -8.96
C LEU A 91 -1.10 7.58 -8.40
N TYR A 92 -1.79 6.93 -7.46
CA TYR A 92 -2.95 7.51 -6.78
C TYR A 92 -2.58 8.75 -5.96
N CYS A 93 -1.46 8.72 -5.22
CA CYS A 93 -0.99 9.87 -4.45
C CYS A 93 -0.65 11.09 -5.32
N LEU A 94 -0.14 10.87 -6.54
CA LEU A 94 0.12 11.96 -7.48
C LEU A 94 -1.16 12.49 -8.12
N GLN A 95 -2.08 11.59 -8.46
CA GLN A 95 -3.34 11.90 -9.08
C GLN A 95 -4.38 10.88 -8.62
N SER A 96 -5.35 11.31 -7.81
CA SER A 96 -6.44 10.48 -7.28
C SER A 96 -7.26 9.85 -8.40
N ASP A 97 -6.81 8.68 -8.85
CA ASP A 97 -7.32 7.95 -10.00
C ASP A 97 -7.94 6.64 -9.53
N SER A 98 -9.27 6.65 -9.43
CA SER A 98 -10.11 5.51 -9.03
C SER A 98 -9.90 4.25 -9.86
N SER A 99 -9.37 4.37 -11.09
CA SER A 99 -9.09 3.19 -11.93
C SER A 99 -8.00 2.29 -11.36
N LEU A 100 -7.28 2.75 -10.34
CA LEU A 100 -6.24 2.01 -9.62
C LEU A 100 -6.79 1.13 -8.49
N ILE A 101 -7.98 1.43 -7.96
CA ILE A 101 -8.62 0.65 -6.86
C ILE A 101 -8.71 -0.86 -7.17
N PRO A 102 -9.08 -1.30 -8.40
CA PRO A 102 -9.12 -2.72 -8.76
C PRO A 102 -7.80 -3.47 -8.57
N VAL A 103 -6.65 -2.79 -8.66
CA VAL A 103 -5.33 -3.41 -8.41
C VAL A 103 -5.25 -3.91 -6.98
N PHE A 104 -5.62 -3.05 -6.02
CA PHE A 104 -5.63 -3.41 -4.60
C PHE A 104 -6.66 -4.51 -4.32
N ILE A 105 -7.89 -4.38 -4.81
CA ILE A 105 -8.96 -5.36 -4.59
C ILE A 105 -8.54 -6.76 -5.08
N ARG A 106 -7.94 -6.86 -6.27
CA ARG A 106 -7.42 -8.14 -6.78
C ARG A 106 -6.36 -8.72 -5.83
N LEU A 107 -5.42 -7.89 -5.38
CA LEU A 107 -4.28 -8.32 -4.57
C LEU A 107 -4.64 -8.58 -3.09
N MET A 108 -5.78 -8.10 -2.61
CA MET A 108 -6.39 -8.53 -1.33
C MET A 108 -6.71 -10.04 -1.31
N SER A 109 -6.77 -10.69 -2.47
CA SER A 109 -6.95 -12.15 -2.58
C SER A 109 -5.68 -12.90 -3.00
N SER A 110 -4.51 -12.25 -2.93
CA SER A 110 -3.23 -12.89 -3.27
C SER A 110 -2.94 -14.12 -2.40
N GLY A 111 -2.23 -15.10 -2.96
CA GLY A 111 -1.71 -16.24 -2.21
C GLY A 111 -0.68 -15.83 -1.16
N ASP A 112 0.02 -14.71 -1.37
CA ASP A 112 0.98 -14.16 -0.41
C ASP A 112 0.29 -13.26 0.61
N LYS A 113 0.45 -13.57 1.90
CA LYS A 113 -0.12 -12.77 2.99
C LYS A 113 0.42 -11.35 3.05
N TYR A 114 1.68 -11.12 2.67
CA TYR A 114 2.25 -9.77 2.66
C TYR A 114 1.59 -8.92 1.57
N ASN A 115 1.30 -9.49 0.40
CA ASN A 115 0.57 -8.79 -0.66
C ASN A 115 -0.87 -8.47 -0.24
N ARG A 116 -1.58 -9.43 0.38
CA ARG A 116 -2.91 -9.15 0.94
C ARG A 116 -2.89 -8.03 1.97
N ALA A 117 -1.92 -8.08 2.89
CA ALA A 117 -1.75 -7.06 3.93
C ALA A 117 -1.42 -5.68 3.35
N HIS A 118 -0.51 -5.59 2.39
CA HIS A 118 -0.15 -4.34 1.74
C HIS A 118 -1.32 -3.79 0.91
N ALA A 119 -2.03 -4.64 0.18
CA ALA A 119 -3.19 -4.22 -0.60
C ALA A 119 -4.26 -3.60 0.30
N ALA A 120 -4.56 -4.24 1.44
CA ALA A 120 -5.50 -3.70 2.42
C ALA A 120 -5.00 -2.42 3.12
N PHE A 121 -3.69 -2.29 3.35
CA PHE A 121 -3.13 -1.12 4.00
C PHE A 121 -3.10 0.12 3.10
N TYR A 122 -2.66 -0.06 1.85
CA TYR A 122 -2.40 1.05 0.92
C TYR A 122 -3.60 1.42 0.05
N VAL A 123 -4.66 0.61 -0.01
CA VAL A 123 -5.85 1.02 -0.78
C VAL A 123 -6.36 2.38 -0.25
N PRO A 124 -6.64 3.35 -1.15
CA PRO A 124 -7.23 4.63 -0.77
C PRO A 124 -8.58 4.46 -0.06
N ALA A 125 -8.78 5.19 1.04
CA ALA A 125 -10.00 5.11 1.85
C ALA A 125 -11.07 6.13 1.43
N ASP A 126 -10.64 7.19 0.73
CA ASP A 126 -11.48 8.28 0.21
C ASP A 126 -12.34 7.87 -0.99
N ASP A 127 -12.00 6.75 -1.66
CA ASP A 127 -12.77 6.17 -2.76
C ASP A 127 -13.44 4.85 -2.36
N PHE A 128 -14.36 4.94 -1.40
CA PHE A 128 -15.01 3.77 -0.80
C PHE A 128 -16.16 3.21 -1.65
N THR A 129 -15.79 2.46 -2.69
CA THR A 129 -16.71 1.81 -3.62
C THR A 129 -17.39 0.56 -3.02
N PRO A 130 -18.57 0.13 -3.53
CA PRO A 130 -19.20 -1.13 -3.12
C PRO A 130 -18.30 -2.36 -3.29
N GLU A 131 -17.46 -2.37 -4.32
CA GLU A 131 -16.49 -3.43 -4.58
C GLU A 131 -15.42 -3.48 -3.49
N LEU A 132 -14.92 -2.31 -3.06
CA LEU A 132 -13.97 -2.19 -1.97
C LEU A 132 -14.59 -2.59 -0.61
N ASP A 133 -15.83 -2.17 -0.33
CA ASP A 133 -16.60 -2.61 0.84
C ASP A 133 -16.72 -4.13 0.89
N SER A 134 -17.10 -4.75 -0.23
CA SER A 134 -17.21 -6.20 -0.32
C SER A 134 -15.88 -6.90 -0.12
N ALA A 135 -14.79 -6.40 -0.70
CA ALA A 135 -13.46 -6.98 -0.60
C ALA A 135 -12.93 -6.94 0.85
N LEU A 136 -12.99 -5.78 1.50
CA LEU A 136 -12.54 -5.61 2.89
C LEU A 136 -13.37 -6.45 3.86
N LYS A 137 -14.70 -6.47 3.70
CA LYS A 137 -15.58 -7.36 4.48
C LYS A 137 -15.22 -8.82 4.28
N GLY A 138 -14.95 -9.23 3.04
CA GLY A 138 -14.47 -10.56 2.70
C GLY A 138 -13.23 -10.93 3.50
N MET A 139 -12.20 -10.10 3.45
CA MET A 139 -10.98 -10.28 4.24
C MET A 139 -11.27 -10.38 5.74
N ILE A 140 -12.05 -9.46 6.31
CA ILE A 140 -12.37 -9.45 7.75
C ILE A 140 -13.11 -10.73 8.18
N ARG A 141 -13.95 -11.30 7.30
CA ARG A 141 -14.69 -12.53 7.59
C ARG A 141 -13.79 -13.76 7.56
N THR A 142 -12.91 -13.88 6.57
CA THR A 142 -12.25 -15.15 6.24
C THR A 142 -10.75 -15.20 6.52
N GLU A 143 -10.09 -14.06 6.70
CA GLU A 143 -8.63 -14.03 6.88
C GLU A 143 -8.20 -14.71 8.19
N THR A 144 -7.19 -15.56 8.09
CA THR A 144 -6.61 -16.30 9.22
C THR A 144 -5.27 -15.72 9.65
N GLU A 145 -4.58 -15.01 8.76
CA GLU A 145 -3.32 -14.35 9.09
C GLU A 145 -3.56 -13.02 9.81
N THR A 146 -2.82 -12.79 10.90
CA THR A 146 -3.02 -11.59 11.75
C THR A 146 -2.80 -10.29 11.00
N LEU A 147 -1.73 -10.18 10.20
CA LEU A 147 -1.34 -8.91 9.57
C LEU A 147 -2.37 -8.42 8.53
N PRO A 148 -2.82 -9.23 7.54
CA PRO A 148 -3.86 -8.78 6.61
C PRO A 148 -5.18 -8.48 7.31
N LEU A 149 -5.57 -9.26 8.32
CA LEU A 149 -6.80 -9.00 9.09
C LEU A 149 -6.75 -7.65 9.82
N VAL A 150 -5.62 -7.34 10.46
CA VAL A 150 -5.40 -6.04 11.12
C VAL A 150 -5.52 -4.90 10.11
N ASN A 151 -4.86 -5.02 8.96
CA ASN A 151 -4.85 -3.98 7.94
C ASN A 151 -6.23 -3.78 7.31
N ALA A 152 -6.93 -4.86 6.97
CA ALA A 152 -8.29 -4.80 6.45
C ALA A 152 -9.26 -4.16 7.45
N THR A 153 -9.14 -4.51 8.74
CA THR A 153 -9.96 -3.91 9.80
C THR A 153 -9.71 -2.41 9.93
N ASN A 154 -8.45 -2.00 10.00
CA ASN A 154 -8.09 -0.59 10.11
C ASN A 154 -8.57 0.21 8.89
N LYS A 155 -8.33 -0.32 7.69
CA LYS A 155 -8.75 0.33 6.45
C LYS A 155 -10.27 0.43 6.34
N TYR A 156 -10.99 -0.61 6.75
CA TYR A 156 -12.45 -0.57 6.75
C TYR A 156 -12.99 0.53 7.66
N LEU A 157 -12.44 0.67 8.87
CA LEU A 157 -12.79 1.79 9.77
C LEU A 157 -12.43 3.15 9.14
N GLU A 158 -11.26 3.26 8.52
CA GLU A 158 -10.80 4.48 7.84
C GLU A 158 -11.74 4.89 6.68
N CYS A 159 -12.23 3.93 5.89
CA CYS A 159 -13.23 4.17 4.83
C CYS A 159 -14.55 4.73 5.38
N HIS A 160 -14.85 4.47 6.65
CA HIS A 160 -15.99 5.03 7.38
C HIS A 160 -15.65 6.31 8.17
N GLY A 161 -14.46 6.90 7.97
CA GLY A 161 -14.01 8.10 8.69
C GLY A 161 -13.67 7.86 10.16
N ILE A 162 -13.50 6.60 10.57
CA ILE A 162 -13.22 6.22 11.96
C ILE A 162 -11.72 6.01 12.15
N THR A 163 -11.10 6.93 12.85
CA THR A 163 -9.70 6.87 13.29
C THR A 163 -9.63 6.97 14.81
N ARG A 164 -8.45 6.82 15.40
CA ARG A 164 -8.28 6.99 16.86
C ARG A 164 -8.47 8.43 17.32
N GLU A 165 -8.40 9.36 16.38
CA GLU A 165 -8.56 10.80 16.57
C GLU A 165 -9.99 11.27 16.32
N SER A 166 -10.76 10.56 15.48
CA SER A 166 -12.14 10.96 15.15
C SER A 166 -13.19 10.46 16.14
N VAL A 167 -12.91 9.42 16.93
CA VAL A 167 -13.81 8.87 17.96
C VAL A 167 -13.10 8.62 19.29
N SER A 168 -13.86 8.32 20.34
CA SER A 168 -13.27 7.96 21.64
C SER A 168 -12.48 6.65 21.57
N LYS A 169 -11.50 6.48 22.47
CA LYS A 169 -10.69 5.24 22.54
C LYS A 169 -11.56 4.01 22.77
N GLU A 170 -12.58 4.14 23.61
CA GLU A 170 -13.53 3.09 23.97
C GLU A 170 -14.36 2.68 22.76
N GLU A 171 -14.85 3.66 22.00
CA GLU A 171 -15.62 3.45 20.78
C GLU A 171 -14.78 2.81 19.67
N PHE A 172 -13.60 3.36 19.40
CA PHE A 172 -12.65 2.76 18.45
C PHE A 172 -12.35 1.30 18.83
N SER A 173 -12.06 1.06 20.11
CA SER A 173 -11.74 -0.29 20.61
C SER A 173 -12.92 -1.25 20.48
N ARG A 174 -14.15 -0.78 20.71
CA ARG A 174 -15.36 -1.59 20.56
C ARG A 174 -15.57 -2.00 19.11
N LEU A 175 -15.54 -1.04 18.18
CA LEU A 175 -15.72 -1.29 16.75
C LEU A 175 -14.62 -2.22 16.21
N TYR A 176 -13.37 -1.90 16.51
CA TYR A 176 -12.21 -2.70 16.10
C TYR A 176 -12.28 -4.14 16.60
N ARG A 177 -12.59 -4.35 17.89
CA ARG A 177 -12.75 -5.70 18.46
C ARG A 177 -13.95 -6.43 17.90
N GLY A 178 -15.05 -5.72 17.65
CA GLY A 178 -16.25 -6.32 17.07
C GLY A 178 -16.02 -6.84 15.65
N LEU A 179 -15.33 -6.07 14.80
CA LEU A 179 -14.91 -6.53 13.46
C LEU A 179 -13.98 -7.75 13.51
N ARG A 180 -13.16 -7.86 14.56
CA ARG A 180 -12.22 -8.97 14.77
C ARG A 180 -12.75 -10.08 15.69
N SER A 181 -14.03 -10.05 16.05
CA SER A 181 -14.66 -11.09 16.87
C SER A 181 -14.69 -12.42 16.12
N ASP A 182 -14.54 -13.56 16.79
CA ASP A 182 -14.75 -14.87 16.15
C ASP A 182 -16.24 -15.15 15.88
N GLU A 183 -17.14 -14.38 16.49
CA GLU A 183 -18.59 -14.50 16.32
C GLU A 183 -19.06 -13.73 15.08
N ALA A 184 -19.55 -14.45 14.07
CA ALA A 184 -20.05 -13.86 12.83
C ALA A 184 -21.19 -12.83 13.07
N GLY A 185 -22.08 -13.10 14.02
CA GLY A 185 -23.18 -12.18 14.35
C GLY A 185 -22.68 -10.82 14.88
N VAL A 186 -21.58 -10.81 15.63
CA VAL A 186 -20.95 -9.58 16.11
C VAL A 186 -20.34 -8.79 14.96
N LYS A 187 -19.62 -9.46 14.03
CA LYS A 187 -19.05 -8.80 12.84
C LYS A 187 -20.15 -8.13 12.00
N GLU A 188 -21.22 -8.85 11.68
CA GLU A 188 -22.32 -8.32 10.86
C GLU A 188 -23.07 -7.17 11.53
N ALA A 189 -23.24 -7.23 12.86
CA ALA A 189 -23.81 -6.10 13.61
C ALA A 189 -22.96 -4.84 13.46
N VAL A 190 -21.64 -4.96 13.55
CA VAL A 190 -20.72 -3.83 13.39
C VAL A 190 -20.66 -3.33 11.95
N PHE A 191 -20.67 -4.21 10.95
CA PHE A 191 -20.78 -3.79 9.54
C PHE A 191 -22.04 -2.98 9.27
N ASN A 192 -23.18 -3.39 9.83
CA ASN A 192 -24.44 -2.67 9.69
C ASN A 192 -24.42 -1.33 10.44
N GLU A 193 -23.84 -1.30 11.64
CA GLU A 193 -23.64 -0.07 12.41
C GLU A 193 -22.85 0.97 11.62
N LEU A 194 -21.69 0.57 11.06
CA LEU A 194 -20.81 1.45 10.29
C LEU A 194 -21.45 1.96 9.01
N LYS A 195 -22.23 1.12 8.32
CA LYS A 195 -22.98 1.52 7.12
C LYS A 195 -24.00 2.63 7.41
N ASN A 196 -24.60 2.62 8.59
CA ASN A 196 -25.63 3.59 8.97
C ASN A 196 -25.03 4.94 9.41
N LEU A 197 -23.72 5.04 9.65
CA LEU A 197 -23.05 6.30 10.03
C LEU A 197 -22.84 7.26 8.84
N LEU A 198 -22.89 6.75 7.61
CA LEU A 198 -22.66 7.52 6.38
C LEU A 198 -23.96 7.90 5.64
N GLN A 199 -25.13 7.60 6.22
CA GLN A 199 -26.45 8.03 5.71
C GLN A 199 -26.89 9.34 6.38
#